data_AF-A0A1H3YAE0-F1
#
_entry.id   AF-A0A1H3YAE0-F1
#
_cell.length_a   1.000
_cell.length_b   1.000
_cell.length_c   1.000
_cell.angle_alpha   90.00
_cell.angle_beta   90.00
_cell.angle_gamma   90.00
#
_symmetry.space_group_name_H-M   'P 1'
#
loop_
_entity.id
_entity.type
_entity.pdbx_description
1 polymer ?
#
loop_
_entity_poly.entity_id
_entity_poly.type
_entity_poly.pdbx_seq_one_letter_code
_entity_poly.pdbx_strand_id
1 'polypeptide(L)'
;MNKEMELGTLKFKLSEEGNNIRINFPGGEAILENQRIGKVSELLGHNFRVVKEHYLSMIQNEIENFDLADIDKISLEIVIYYLYMYNSWKNHYEKEKDRDLKFDPRDLNNPPAADAIFRYYKKKYPKQWKNKSAVLLGMTLKELDEYYRGRERYYNK
;
A
#
# COMPACT_ATOMS: atom_id res chain seq x y z
N MET A 1 10.43 -5.89 -21.89
CA MET A 1 11.61 -5.99 -20.99
C MET A 1 11.19 -6.47 -19.61
N ASN A 2 12.08 -7.12 -18.85
CA ASN A 2 11.84 -7.54 -17.46
C ASN A 2 12.87 -6.89 -16.53
N LYS A 3 12.48 -6.61 -15.28
CA LYS A 3 13.37 -6.10 -14.24
C LYS A 3 13.00 -6.69 -12.88
N GLU A 4 13.98 -7.24 -12.18
CA GLU A 4 13.84 -7.63 -10.78
C GLU A 4 14.17 -6.45 -9.87
N MET A 5 13.44 -6.35 -8.76
CA MET A 5 13.61 -5.29 -7.79
C MET A 5 13.49 -5.82 -6.37
N GLU A 6 14.14 -5.11 -5.46
CA GLU A 6 14.09 -5.36 -4.03
C GLU A 6 13.73 -4.07 -3.29
N LEU A 7 12.74 -4.15 -2.39
CA LEU A 7 12.33 -3.05 -1.51
C LEU A 7 12.13 -3.62 -0.09
N GLY A 8 12.99 -3.21 0.84
CA GLY A 8 13.04 -3.84 2.17
C GLY A 8 13.38 -5.33 2.05
N THR A 9 12.63 -6.20 2.72
CA THR A 9 12.81 -7.66 2.61
C THR A 9 12.08 -8.28 1.41
N LEU A 10 11.51 -7.48 0.51
CA LEU A 10 10.60 -7.95 -0.54
C LEU A 10 11.27 -7.95 -1.91
N LYS A 11 11.14 -9.08 -2.60
CA LYS A 11 11.50 -9.23 -4.01
C LYS A 11 10.25 -9.20 -4.87
N PHE A 12 10.30 -8.48 -5.98
CA PHE A 12 9.21 -8.41 -6.94
C PHE A 12 9.77 -8.20 -8.36
N LYS A 13 8.92 -8.44 -9.36
CA LYS A 13 9.30 -8.39 -10.76
C LYS A 13 8.40 -7.40 -11.51
N LEU A 14 9.04 -6.57 -12.32
CA LEU A 14 8.39 -5.72 -13.31
C LEU A 14 8.56 -6.35 -14.70
N SER A 15 7.50 -6.38 -15.48
CA SER A 15 7.54 -6.80 -16.89
C SER A 15 6.72 -5.86 -17.76
N GLU A 16 7.25 -5.52 -18.93
CA GLU A 16 6.53 -4.75 -19.95
C GLU A 16 5.61 -5.67 -20.76
N GLU A 17 4.35 -5.23 -20.91
CA GLU A 17 3.30 -5.86 -21.71
C GLU A 17 2.70 -4.81 -22.64
N GLY A 18 3.27 -4.66 -23.84
CA GLY A 18 2.94 -3.55 -24.74
C GLY A 18 3.32 -2.21 -24.11
N ASN A 19 2.34 -1.33 -23.90
CA ASN A 19 2.51 -0.03 -23.23
C ASN A 19 2.27 -0.10 -21.71
N ASN A 20 2.07 -1.30 -21.16
CA ASN A 20 1.70 -1.49 -19.76
C ASN A 20 2.86 -2.12 -18.99
N ILE A 21 2.87 -1.91 -17.68
CA ILE A 21 3.82 -2.53 -16.74
C ILE A 21 3.05 -3.46 -15.80
N ARG A 22 3.34 -4.76 -15.85
CA ARG A 22 2.90 -5.72 -14.85
C ARG A 22 3.88 -5.75 -13.69
N ILE A 23 3.34 -5.67 -12.47
CA ILE A 23 4.05 -5.78 -11.20
C ILE A 23 3.65 -7.10 -10.58
N ASN A 24 4.59 -8.02 -10.39
CA ASN A 24 4.38 -9.29 -9.69
C ASN A 24 5.09 -9.22 -8.33
N PHE A 25 4.33 -9.28 -7.24
CA PHE A 25 4.84 -9.09 -5.87
C PHE A 25 4.28 -10.17 -4.93
N PRO A 26 4.84 -10.36 -3.72
CA PRO A 26 4.41 -11.45 -2.83
C PRO A 26 2.93 -11.42 -2.43
N GLY A 27 2.25 -10.27 -2.58
CA GLY A 27 0.83 -10.09 -2.29
C GLY A 27 -0.11 -10.23 -3.50
N GLY A 28 0.43 -10.41 -4.72
CA GLY A 28 -0.37 -10.56 -5.93
C GLY A 28 0.27 -9.94 -7.17
N GLU A 29 -0.58 -9.47 -8.08
CA GLU A 29 -0.16 -8.77 -9.28
C GLU A 29 -0.98 -7.49 -9.51
N ALA A 30 -0.38 -6.52 -10.19
CA ALA A 30 -1.03 -5.29 -10.62
C ALA A 30 -0.53 -4.88 -12.00
N ILE A 31 -1.38 -4.21 -12.79
CA ILE A 31 -1.02 -3.68 -14.11
C ILE A 31 -1.16 -2.17 -14.09
N LEU A 32 -0.09 -1.47 -14.49
CA LEU A 32 -0.09 -0.03 -14.70
C LEU A 32 -0.07 0.24 -16.20
N GLU A 33 -1.21 0.69 -16.72
CA GLU A 33 -1.39 1.03 -18.12
C GLU A 33 -0.63 2.29 -18.53
N ASN A 34 -0.12 2.31 -19.77
CA ASN A 34 0.58 3.46 -20.37
C ASN A 34 1.78 3.98 -19.55
N GLN A 35 2.54 3.06 -18.96
CA GLN A 35 3.68 3.36 -18.11
C GLN A 35 4.98 2.75 -18.67
N ARG A 36 6.11 3.27 -18.18
CA ARG A 36 7.45 2.77 -18.52
C ARG A 36 8.12 2.16 -17.30
N ILE A 37 8.86 1.06 -17.49
CA ILE A 37 9.46 0.31 -16.39
C ILE A 37 10.38 1.18 -15.52
N GLY A 38 11.12 2.10 -16.15
CA GLY A 38 12.03 3.01 -15.46
C GLY A 38 11.29 3.95 -14.52
N LYS A 39 10.17 4.53 -15.00
CA LYS A 39 9.35 5.43 -14.19
C LYS A 39 8.64 4.70 -13.06
N VAL A 40 8.07 3.52 -13.34
CA VAL A 40 7.42 2.68 -12.32
C VAL A 40 8.42 2.25 -11.25
N SER A 41 9.65 1.88 -11.64
CA SER A 41 10.71 1.54 -10.67
C SER A 41 11.02 2.70 -9.72
N GLU A 42 11.17 3.91 -10.27
CA GLU A 42 11.45 5.13 -9.50
C GLU A 42 10.29 5.44 -8.53
N LEU A 43 9.06 5.43 -9.03
CA LEU A 43 7.86 5.69 -8.24
C LEU A 43 7.68 4.67 -7.12
N LEU A 44 7.86 3.37 -7.40
CA LEU A 44 7.79 2.32 -6.38
C LEU A 44 8.83 2.55 -5.28
N GLY A 45 10.10 2.81 -5.65
CA GLY A 45 11.15 3.04 -4.67
C GLY A 45 10.93 4.28 -3.80
N HIS A 46 10.51 5.38 -4.42
CA HIS A 46 10.21 6.62 -3.70
C HIS A 46 9.00 6.47 -2.76
N ASN A 47 7.88 6.00 -3.30
CA ASN A 47 6.62 5.88 -2.57
C ASN A 47 6.72 4.85 -1.43
N PHE A 48 7.42 3.73 -1.67
CA PHE A 48 7.67 2.72 -0.65
C PHE A 48 8.42 3.31 0.53
N ARG A 49 9.45 4.12 0.28
CA ARG A 49 10.21 4.77 1.35
C ARG A 49 9.30 5.68 2.19
N VAL A 50 8.53 6.55 1.53
CA VAL A 50 7.61 7.49 2.20
C VAL A 50 6.60 6.74 3.09
N VAL A 51 5.94 5.72 2.55
CA VAL A 51 4.92 4.95 3.28
C VAL A 51 5.56 4.13 4.41
N LYS A 52 6.71 3.51 4.17
CA LYS A 52 7.45 2.75 5.18
C LYS A 52 7.90 3.64 6.34
N GLU A 53 8.50 4.79 6.04
CA GLU A 53 8.95 5.74 7.06
C GLU A 53 7.79 6.20 7.95
N HIS A 54 6.61 6.45 7.35
CA HIS A 54 5.40 6.74 8.11
C HIS A 54 5.07 5.60 9.09
N TYR A 55 4.92 4.37 8.64
CA TYR A 55 4.54 3.27 9.54
C TYR A 55 5.62 2.88 10.55
N LEU A 56 6.90 3.07 10.22
CA LEU A 56 7.98 2.94 11.20
C LEU A 56 7.85 3.97 12.33
N SER A 57 7.44 5.20 12.02
CA SER A 57 7.18 6.22 13.05
C SER A 57 5.99 5.86 13.94
N MET A 58 4.94 5.23 13.38
CA MET A 58 3.76 4.81 14.13
C MET A 58 4.06 3.73 15.17
N ILE A 59 5.05 2.86 14.91
CA ILE A 59 5.43 1.75 15.80
C ILE A 59 6.63 2.07 16.69
N GLN A 60 7.17 3.29 16.66
CA GLN A 60 8.47 3.61 17.28
C GLN A 60 8.55 3.20 18.76
N ASN A 61 7.46 3.35 19.51
CA ASN A 61 7.40 3.04 20.94
C ASN A 61 7.05 1.58 21.26
N GLU A 62 6.76 0.77 20.24
CA GLU A 62 6.35 -0.63 20.39
C GLU A 62 7.06 -1.52 19.36
N ILE A 63 8.22 -1.12 18.87
CA ILE A 63 8.89 -1.73 17.71
C ILE A 63 9.16 -3.23 17.93
N GLU A 64 9.43 -3.65 19.17
CA GLU A 64 9.61 -5.04 19.58
C GLU A 64 8.37 -5.91 19.39
N ASN A 65 7.18 -5.30 19.33
CA ASN A 65 5.92 -5.99 19.08
C ASN A 65 5.63 -6.17 17.59
N PHE A 66 6.47 -5.63 16.69
CA PHE A 66 6.26 -5.64 15.25
C PHE A 66 7.39 -6.34 14.50
N ASP A 67 7.01 -7.18 13.52
CA ASP A 67 7.94 -7.73 12.55
C ASP A 67 8.13 -6.70 11.43
N LEU A 68 9.36 -6.23 11.21
CA LEU A 68 9.65 -5.21 10.20
C LEU A 68 9.31 -5.68 8.77
N ALA A 69 9.34 -6.99 8.51
CA ALA A 69 8.90 -7.54 7.23
C ALA A 69 7.39 -7.36 6.99
N ASP A 70 6.59 -7.20 8.06
CA ASP A 70 5.18 -6.86 7.94
C ASP A 70 4.98 -5.42 7.50
N ILE A 71 5.78 -4.50 8.05
CA ILE A 71 5.76 -3.10 7.66
C ILE A 71 6.15 -2.96 6.20
N ASP A 72 7.15 -3.71 5.74
CA ASP A 72 7.53 -3.76 4.32
C ASP A 72 6.34 -4.24 3.45
N LYS A 73 5.67 -5.33 3.84
CA LYS A 73 4.56 -5.89 3.05
C LYS A 73 3.37 -4.94 2.96
N ILE A 74 2.95 -4.40 4.11
CA ILE A 74 1.84 -3.44 4.18
C ILE A 74 2.18 -2.20 3.35
N SER A 75 3.39 -1.67 3.48
CA SER A 75 3.82 -0.47 2.75
C SER A 75 3.79 -0.70 1.24
N LEU A 76 4.29 -1.86 0.78
CA LEU A 76 4.27 -2.18 -0.65
C LEU A 76 2.84 -2.37 -1.18
N GLU A 77 1.97 -3.06 -0.44
CA GLU A 77 0.56 -3.23 -0.84
C GLU A 77 -0.16 -1.88 -1.01
N ILE A 78 0.07 -0.95 -0.07
CA ILE A 78 -0.52 0.40 -0.11
C ILE A 78 0.00 1.18 -1.31
N VAL A 79 1.32 1.15 -1.56
CA VAL A 79 1.93 1.85 -2.69
C VAL A 79 1.44 1.30 -4.03
N ILE A 80 1.32 -0.02 -4.16
CA ILE A 80 0.84 -0.64 -5.41
C ILE A 80 -0.63 -0.25 -5.64
N TYR A 81 -1.46 -0.30 -4.61
CA TYR A 81 -2.85 0.14 -4.73
C TYR A 81 -2.96 1.62 -5.10
N TYR A 82 -2.18 2.49 -4.45
CA TYR A 82 -2.10 3.92 -4.76
C TYR A 82 -1.73 4.16 -6.21
N LEU A 83 -0.66 3.52 -6.69
CA LEU A 83 -0.21 3.66 -8.08
C LEU A 83 -1.25 3.14 -9.05
N TYR A 84 -1.87 2.00 -8.76
CA TYR A 84 -2.94 1.45 -9.60
C TYR A 84 -4.12 2.42 -9.75
N MET A 85 -4.64 2.92 -8.62
CA MET A 85 -5.78 3.83 -8.60
C MET A 85 -5.48 5.12 -9.35
N TYR A 86 -4.40 5.81 -9.00
CA TYR A 86 -4.09 7.11 -9.60
C TYR A 86 -3.59 7.00 -11.04
N ASN A 87 -2.93 5.90 -11.42
CA ASN A 87 -2.61 5.64 -12.83
C ASN A 87 -3.87 5.40 -13.65
N SER A 88 -4.83 4.62 -13.11
CA SER A 88 -6.13 4.45 -13.74
C SER A 88 -6.82 5.80 -13.94
N TRP A 89 -6.79 6.68 -12.93
CA TRP A 89 -7.41 8.00 -13.04
C TRP A 89 -6.75 8.88 -14.12
N LYS A 90 -5.41 8.88 -14.22
CA LYS A 90 -4.70 9.58 -15.31
C LYS A 90 -5.15 9.15 -16.69
N ASN A 91 -5.45 7.85 -16.87
CA ASN A 91 -5.85 7.29 -18.16
C ASN A 91 -7.33 7.53 -18.49
N HIS A 92 -8.20 7.66 -17.48
CA HIS A 92 -9.66 7.72 -17.69
C HIS A 92 -10.26 9.12 -17.52
N TYR A 93 -9.58 10.03 -16.81
CA TYR A 93 -10.09 11.36 -16.51
C TYR A 93 -9.14 12.45 -17.02
N GLU A 94 -9.61 13.24 -17.98
CA GLU A 94 -8.83 14.33 -18.61
C GLU A 94 -8.24 15.32 -17.59
N LYS A 95 -8.99 15.60 -16.51
CA LYS A 95 -8.54 16.50 -15.42
C LYS A 95 -7.38 15.94 -14.60
N GLU A 96 -7.16 14.63 -14.66
CA GLU A 96 -6.15 13.93 -13.87
C GLU A 96 -4.93 13.55 -14.70
N LYS A 97 -4.93 13.78 -16.02
CA LYS A 97 -3.87 13.33 -16.94
C LYS A 97 -2.46 13.72 -16.50
N ASP A 98 -2.30 14.87 -15.85
CA ASP A 98 -1.01 15.42 -15.41
C ASP A 98 -0.73 15.18 -13.91
N ARG A 99 -1.57 14.40 -13.22
CA ARG A 99 -1.38 14.07 -11.79
C ARG A 99 0.01 13.49 -11.52
N ASP A 100 0.69 13.98 -10.49
CA ASP A 100 1.91 13.36 -9.98
C ASP A 100 1.57 12.05 -9.26
N LEU A 101 2.30 10.98 -9.59
CA LEU A 101 2.14 9.65 -8.99
C LEU A 101 3.09 9.43 -7.81
N LYS A 102 3.84 10.46 -7.37
CA LYS A 102 4.50 10.44 -6.07
C LYS A 102 3.44 10.37 -4.96
N PHE A 103 3.75 9.64 -3.91
CA PHE A 103 2.83 9.41 -2.80
C PHE A 103 2.61 10.69 -2.01
N ASP A 104 1.36 11.09 -1.82
CA ASP A 104 0.98 12.20 -0.95
C ASP A 104 0.61 11.65 0.44
N PRO A 105 1.22 12.13 1.54
CA PRO A 105 0.90 11.66 2.89
C PRO A 105 -0.59 11.71 3.26
N ARG A 106 -1.38 12.60 2.63
CA ARG A 106 -2.84 12.67 2.85
C ARG A 106 -3.55 11.39 2.42
N ASP A 107 -2.99 10.65 1.45
CA ASP A 107 -3.54 9.39 0.97
C ASP A 107 -3.40 8.23 1.96
N LEU A 108 -2.62 8.38 3.05
CA LEU A 108 -2.63 7.42 4.17
C LEU A 108 -3.99 7.41 4.90
N ASN A 109 -4.74 8.50 4.82
CA ASN A 109 -6.08 8.59 5.40
C ASN A 109 -7.16 7.94 4.50
N ASN A 110 -6.80 7.51 3.28
CA ASN A 110 -7.77 6.88 2.40
C ASN A 110 -8.11 5.47 2.92
N PRO A 111 -9.39 5.06 2.84
CA PRO A 111 -9.81 3.77 3.36
C PRO A 111 -9.02 2.55 2.86
N PRO A 112 -8.56 2.49 1.59
CA PRO A 112 -7.75 1.37 1.10
C PRO A 112 -6.44 1.15 1.86
N ALA A 113 -5.83 2.18 2.44
CA ALA A 113 -4.64 2.03 3.27
C ALA A 113 -4.98 1.23 4.54
N ALA A 114 -6.07 1.60 5.21
CA ALA A 114 -6.57 0.86 6.36
C ALA A 114 -7.02 -0.56 5.99
N ASP A 115 -7.66 -0.74 4.83
CA ASP A 115 -8.11 -2.07 4.37
C ASP A 115 -6.92 -3.00 4.11
N ALA A 116 -5.80 -2.49 3.58
CA ALA A 116 -4.56 -3.27 3.42
C ALA A 116 -4.01 -3.74 4.78
N ILE A 117 -3.94 -2.83 5.76
CA ILE A 117 -3.51 -3.15 7.13
C ILE A 117 -4.42 -4.24 7.74
N PHE A 118 -5.73 -4.06 7.68
CA PHE A 118 -6.70 -5.00 8.25
C PHE A 118 -6.60 -6.37 7.59
N ARG A 119 -6.58 -6.41 6.26
CA ARG A 119 -6.47 -7.66 5.50
C ARG A 119 -5.20 -8.41 5.88
N TYR A 120 -4.07 -7.70 5.93
CA TYR A 120 -2.78 -8.29 6.26
C TYR A 120 -2.78 -8.89 7.67
N TYR A 121 -3.11 -8.09 8.68
CA TYR A 121 -3.02 -8.54 10.07
C TYR A 121 -4.10 -9.53 10.49
N LYS A 122 -5.31 -9.48 9.93
CA LYS A 122 -6.31 -10.53 10.16
C LYS A 122 -5.84 -11.88 9.69
N LYS A 123 -5.14 -11.92 8.55
CA LYS A 123 -4.60 -13.15 7.99
C LYS A 123 -3.42 -13.68 8.81
N LYS A 124 -2.44 -12.83 9.15
CA LYS A 124 -1.20 -13.27 9.82
C LYS A 124 -1.32 -13.37 11.35
N TYR A 125 -2.06 -12.47 11.99
CA TYR A 125 -2.23 -12.41 13.45
C TYR A 125 -3.70 -12.25 13.88
N PRO A 126 -4.56 -13.25 13.63
CA PRO A 126 -6.01 -13.14 13.84
C PRO A 126 -6.43 -12.81 15.29
N LYS A 127 -5.57 -13.05 16.30
CA LYS A 127 -5.85 -12.68 17.70
C LYS A 127 -5.38 -11.29 18.08
N GLN A 128 -4.46 -10.70 17.32
CA GLN A 128 -3.82 -9.41 17.64
C GLN A 128 -4.07 -8.33 16.58
N TRP A 129 -4.80 -8.66 15.51
CA TRP A 129 -4.94 -7.78 14.36
C TRP A 129 -5.49 -6.41 14.73
N LYS A 130 -6.41 -6.33 15.69
CA LYS A 130 -6.96 -5.05 16.17
C LYS A 130 -5.87 -4.19 16.79
N ASN A 131 -5.14 -4.70 17.79
CA ASN A 131 -4.05 -3.97 18.44
C ASN A 131 -3.01 -3.49 17.42
N LYS A 132 -2.56 -4.40 16.53
CA LYS A 132 -1.58 -4.06 15.51
C LYS A 132 -2.09 -3.00 14.53
N SER A 133 -3.36 -3.09 14.12
CA SER A 133 -3.95 -2.12 13.19
C SER A 133 -4.21 -0.77 13.85
N ALA A 134 -4.62 -0.75 15.13
CA ALA A 134 -4.82 0.46 15.91
C ALA A 134 -3.55 1.30 15.99
N VAL A 135 -2.41 0.66 16.28
CA VAL A 135 -1.09 1.33 16.29
C VAL A 135 -0.77 1.93 14.93
N LEU A 136 -0.87 1.13 13.85
CA LEU A 136 -0.54 1.64 12.50
C LEU A 136 -1.47 2.74 12.01
N LEU A 137 -2.70 2.80 12.51
CA LEU A 137 -3.68 3.82 12.15
C LEU A 137 -3.71 5.01 13.13
N GLY A 138 -2.90 4.98 14.20
CA GLY A 138 -2.88 6.03 15.21
C GLY A 138 -4.20 6.14 15.97
N MET A 139 -4.92 5.03 16.12
CA MET A 139 -6.24 4.97 16.74
C MET A 139 -6.17 4.22 18.07
N THR A 140 -7.05 4.57 19.00
CA THR A 140 -7.39 3.70 20.12
C THR A 140 -8.17 2.48 19.62
N LEU A 141 -8.22 1.41 20.42
CA LEU A 141 -9.03 0.22 20.08
C LEU A 141 -10.52 0.54 19.90
N LYS A 142 -11.04 1.52 20.66
CA LYS A 142 -12.43 1.95 20.55
C LYS A 142 -12.68 2.63 19.19
N GLU A 143 -11.82 3.58 18.81
CA GLU A 143 -11.91 4.26 17.51
C GLU A 143 -11.75 3.28 16.35
N LEU A 144 -10.83 2.33 16.48
CA LEU A 144 -10.65 1.26 15.50
C LEU A 144 -11.92 0.43 15.31
N ASP A 145 -12.58 0.03 16.40
CA ASP A 145 -13.81 -0.77 16.35
C ASP A 145 -14.95 0.00 15.68
N GLU A 146 -15.09 1.30 15.96
CA GLU A 146 -16.06 2.17 15.32
C GLU A 146 -15.77 2.33 13.81
N TYR A 147 -14.51 2.62 13.47
CA TYR A 147 -14.05 2.77 12.08
C TYR A 147 -14.25 1.48 11.28
N TYR A 148 -13.82 0.35 11.84
CA TYR A 148 -13.91 -0.96 11.19
C TYR A 148 -15.35 -1.40 10.95
N ARG A 149 -16.27 -1.18 11.91
CA ARG A 149 -17.71 -1.38 11.69
C ARG A 149 -18.25 -0.52 10.55
N GLY A 150 -17.75 0.72 10.43
CA GLY A 150 -18.03 1.59 9.29
C GLY A 150 -17.60 0.97 7.96
N ARG A 151 -16.39 0.39 7.90
CA ARG A 151 -15.88 -0.34 6.72
C ARG A 151 -16.74 -1.55 6.38
N GLU A 152 -17.09 -2.40 7.36
CA GLU A 152 -17.93 -3.58 7.13
C GLU A 152 -19.30 -3.21 6.56
N ARG A 153 -19.93 -2.14 7.08
CA ARG A 153 -21.21 -1.66 6.54
C ARG A 153 -21.11 -1.12 5.12
N TYR A 154 -19.94 -0.66 4.68
CA TYR A 154 -19.73 -0.22 3.30
C TYR A 154 -19.65 -1.42 2.35
N TYR A 155 -18.97 -2.50 2.75
CA TYR A 155 -18.79 -3.71 1.92
C TYR A 155 -19.99 -4.66 1.90
N ASN A 156 -20.82 -4.66 2.96
CA ASN A 156 -22.01 -5.51 3.06
C ASN A 156 -23.29 -4.85 2.49
N LYS A 157 -23.13 -3.81 1.66
CA LYS A 157 -24.21 -3.19 0.87
C LYS A 157 -24.13 -3.67 -0.56
#